data_AF-A0A966VT21-F1
#
_entry.id   AF-A0A966VT21-F1
#
_cell.length_a   1.000
_cell.length_b   1.000
_cell.length_c   1.000
_cell.angle_alpha   90.00
_cell.angle_beta   90.00
_cell.angle_gamma   90.00
#
_symmetry.space_group_name_H-M   'P 1'
#
loop_
_entity.id
_entity.type
_entity.pdbx_description
1 polymer ?
#
loop_
_entity_poly.entity_id
_entity_poly.type
_entity_poly.pdbx_seq_one_letter_code
_entity_poly.pdbx_strand_id
1 'polypeptide(L)' 'MTPLIAVAGRTGAPSRVSRDEVAFAGKRYLNSLLRAGGEPVVIAPQQLHEDAARELLQRFDALVLMGG' A
#
# COMPACT_ATOMS: atom_id res chain seq x y z
N MET A 1 -16.95 11.14 -4.12
CA MET A 1 -16.34 9.98 -3.43
C MET A 1 -14.83 10.16 -3.48
N THR A 2 -14.13 9.85 -2.39
CA THR A 2 -12.66 9.87 -2.35
C THR A 2 -12.14 8.58 -2.99
N PRO A 3 -11.28 8.61 -4.03
CA PRO A 3 -10.79 7.39 -4.66
C PRO A 3 -9.88 6.60 -3.71
N LEU A 4 -10.08 5.28 -3.65
CA LEU A 4 -9.28 4.33 -2.88
C LEU A 4 -8.07 3.89 -3.70
N ILE A 5 -6.89 4.21 -3.23
CA ILE A 5 -5.63 3.98 -3.96
C ILE A 5 -4.84 2.88 -3.25
N ALA A 6 -4.69 1.73 -3.90
CA ALA A 6 -3.81 0.68 -3.41
C ALA A 6 -2.36 1.13 -3.51
N VAL A 7 -1.61 0.99 -2.41
CA VAL A 7 -0.17 1.20 -2.37
C VAL A 7 0.49 -0.15 -2.08
N ALA A 8 1.29 -0.64 -3.01
CA ALA A 8 2.05 -1.87 -2.81
C ALA A 8 3.06 -1.65 -1.65
N GLY A 9 2.76 -2.21 -0.48
CA GLY A 9 3.55 -2.04 0.73
C GLY A 9 4.92 -2.72 0.65
N ARG A 10 5.73 -2.50 1.69
CA ARG A 10 7.02 -3.14 1.92
C ARG A 10 7.07 -3.74 3.31
N THR A 11 7.91 -4.76 3.48
CA THR A 11 8.22 -5.35 4.78
C THR A 11 9.37 -4.58 5.42
N GLY A 12 9.17 -4.09 6.64
CA GLY A 12 10.20 -3.56 7.50
C GLY A 12 10.52 -4.57 8.59
N ALA A 13 11.80 -4.84 8.82
CA ALA A 13 12.25 -5.67 9.93
C ALA A 13 11.84 -5.06 11.28
N PRO A 14 11.76 -5.87 12.35
CA PRO A 14 11.58 -5.37 13.71
C PRO A 14 12.57 -4.25 14.02
N SER A 15 12.11 -3.23 14.73
CA SER A 15 12.88 -2.03 14.99
C SER A 15 12.47 -1.36 16.30
N ARG A 16 13.00 -0.17 16.57
CA ARG A 16 12.58 0.63 17.73
C ARG A 16 11.08 1.02 17.66
N VAL A 17 10.49 1.05 16.47
CA VAL A 17 9.10 1.47 16.26
C VAL A 17 8.11 0.32 16.48
N SER A 18 8.53 -0.93 16.25
CA SER A 18 7.72 -2.14 16.42
C SER A 18 8.60 -3.35 16.70
N ARG A 19 8.20 -4.18 17.66
CA ARG A 19 8.88 -5.45 17.93
C ARG A 19 8.59 -6.53 16.88
N ASP A 20 7.52 -6.35 16.12
CA ASP A 20 7.14 -7.22 15.02
C ASP A 20 7.54 -6.61 13.67
N GLU A 21 7.66 -7.45 12.65
CA GLU A 21 7.74 -7.00 11.26
C GLU A 21 6.52 -6.15 10.89
N VAL A 22 6.75 -5.13 10.08
CA VAL A 22 5.70 -4.18 9.70
C VAL A 22 5.51 -4.15 8.19
N ALA A 23 4.25 -4.18 7.75
CA ALA A 23 3.90 -3.77 6.41
C ALA A 23 3.75 -2.23 6.38
N PHE A 24 4.48 -1.56 5.49
CA PHE A 24 4.48 -0.10 5.45
C PHE A 24 4.57 0.48 4.04
N ALA A 25 4.22 1.76 3.92
CA ALA A 25 4.52 2.61 2.79
C ALA A 25 5.20 3.90 3.28
N GLY A 26 6.09 4.45 2.47
CA GLY A 26 6.80 5.68 2.84
C GLY A 26 5.83 6.87 2.96
N LYS A 27 5.97 7.68 4.03
CA LYS A 27 5.12 8.87 4.26
C LYS A 27 5.06 9.82 3.07
N ARG A 28 6.14 9.95 2.28
CA ARG A 28 6.15 10.77 1.06
C ARG A 28 5.07 10.35 0.06
N TYR A 29 4.85 9.05 -0.12
CA TYR A 29 3.81 8.53 -1.02
C TYR A 29 2.42 8.75 -0.43
N LEU A 30 2.22 8.37 0.84
CA LEU A 30 0.94 8.53 1.53
C LEU A 30 0.48 10.00 1.54
N ASN A 31 1.36 10.92 1.92
CA ASN A 31 1.05 12.35 1.96
C ASN A 31 0.78 12.92 0.57
N SER A 32 1.44 12.40 -0.48
CA SER A 32 1.19 12.86 -1.86
C SER A 32 -0.21 12.45 -2.33
N LEU A 33 -0.65 11.24 -1.98
CA LEU A 33 -2.00 10.76 -2.29
C LEU A 33 -3.08 11.53 -1.53
N LEU A 34 -2.88 11.71 -0.22
CA LEU A 34 -3.79 12.53 0.60
C LEU A 34 -3.90 13.96 0.07
N ARG A 35 -2.78 14.60 -0.30
CA ARG A 35 -2.79 15.95 -0.90
C ARG A 35 -3.49 15.99 -2.26
N ALA A 36 -3.47 14.90 -3.02
CA ALA A 36 -4.20 14.78 -4.28
C ALA A 36 -5.68 14.43 -4.09
N GLY A 37 -6.15 14.27 -2.84
CA GLY A 37 -7.53 13.94 -2.53
C GLY A 37 -7.87 12.44 -2.68
N GLY A 38 -6.87 11.56 -2.69
CA GLY A 38 -7.06 10.11 -2.67
C GLY A 38 -6.84 9.52 -1.27
N GLU A 39 -7.53 8.42 -0.99
CA GLU A 39 -7.41 7.66 0.26
C GLU A 39 -6.42 6.50 0.05
N PRO A 40 -5.22 6.53 0.64
CA PRO A 40 -4.21 5.50 0.43
C PRO A 40 -4.47 4.27 1.30
N VAL A 41 -4.45 3.08 0.69
CA VAL A 41 -4.55 1.80 1.38
C VAL A 41 -3.26 1.01 1.16
N VAL A 42 -2.51 0.76 2.23
CA VAL A 42 -1.28 -0.04 2.16
C VAL A 42 -1.65 -1.51 2.10
N ILE A 43 -1.28 -2.17 0.99
CA ILE A 43 -1.42 -3.61 0.84
C ILE A 43 -0.19 -4.28 1.44
N ALA A 44 -0.41 -5.15 2.43
CA ALA A 44 0.66 -5.92 3.02
C ALA A 44 1.33 -6.81 1.96
N PRO A 45 2.68 -6.87 1.90
CA PRO A 45 3.38 -7.82 1.04
C PRO A 45 2.95 -9.24 1.34
N GLN A 46 2.50 -9.95 0.31
CA GLN A 46 2.04 -11.33 0.39
C GLN A 46 2.22 -11.98 -0.98
N GLN A 47 2.34 -13.30 -1.02
CA GLN A 47 2.30 -14.03 -2.29
C GLN A 47 0.87 -14.07 -2.80
N LEU A 48 0.68 -13.61 -4.03
CA LEU A 48 -0.59 -13.66 -4.75
C LEU A 48 -0.38 -14.38 -6.08
N HIS A 49 -1.28 -15.29 -6.41
CA HIS A 49 -1.44 -15.75 -7.78
C HIS A 49 -2.21 -14.69 -8.59
N GLU A 50 -2.18 -14.80 -9.92
CA GLU A 50 -2.72 -13.78 -10.82
C GLU A 50 -4.20 -13.45 -10.53
N ASP A 51 -5.05 -14.46 -10.38
CA ASP A 51 -6.48 -14.25 -10.12
C ASP A 51 -6.76 -13.55 -8.80
N ALA A 52 -6.06 -13.93 -7.71
CA ALA A 52 -6.20 -13.28 -6.41
C ALA A 52 -5.69 -11.84 -6.44
N ALA A 53 -4.61 -11.57 -7.17
CA ALA A 53 -4.12 -10.20 -7.37
C ALA A 53 -5.17 -9.36 -8.12
N ARG A 54 -5.80 -9.93 -9.15
CA ARG A 54 -6.85 -9.27 -9.92
C ARG A 54 -8.08 -8.96 -9.07
N GLU A 55 -8.58 -9.94 -8.32
CA GLU A 55 -9.73 -9.78 -7.42
C GLU A 55 -9.46 -8.72 -6.35
N LEU A 56 -8.26 -8.74 -5.74
CA LEU A 56 -7.85 -7.73 -4.77
C LEU A 56 -7.85 -6.33 -5.38
N LEU A 57 -7.23 -6.17 -6.55
CA LEU A 57 -7.07 -4.87 -7.21
C LEU A 57 -8.40 -4.29 -7.72
N GLN A 58 -9.40 -5.12 -8.03
CA GLN A 58 -10.74 -4.66 -8.40
C GLN A 58 -11.45 -3.84 -7.31
N ARG A 59 -10.96 -3.89 -6.06
CA ARG A 59 -11.51 -3.13 -4.93
C ARG A 59 -11.01 -1.68 -4.86
N PHE A 60 -10.07 -1.29 -5.73
CA PHE A 60 -9.37 -0.01 -5.70
C PHE A 60 -9.50 0.71 -7.04
N ASP A 61 -9.47 2.04 -7.00
CA ASP A 61 -9.58 2.90 -8.17
C ASP A 61 -8.24 3.04 -8.92
N ALA A 62 -7.12 2.83 -8.22
CA ALA A 62 -5.79 2.80 -8.82
C ALA A 62 -4.77 2.02 -7.96
N LEU A 63 -3.63 1.72 -8.56
CA LEU A 63 -2.46 1.11 -7.92
C LEU A 63 -1.24 2.02 -8.05
N VAL A 64 -0.54 2.24 -6.94
CA VAL A 64 0.74 2.94 -6.88
C VAL A 64 1.85 1.96 -6.52
N LEU A 65 2.86 1.90 -7.38
CA LEU A 65 4.10 1.20 -7.14
C LEU A 65 5.13 2.19 -6.61
N MET A 66 5.56 1.99 -5.36
CA MET A 66 6.57 2.85 -4.75
C MET A 66 7.93 2.62 -5.41
N GLY A 67 8.61 3.71 -5.76
CA GLY A 67 9.98 3.69 -6.26
C GLY A 67 10.96 3.08 -5.24
N GLY A 68 11.94 2.34 -5.76
CA GLY A 68 13.09 1.79 -5.01
C GLY A 68 14.06 2.87 -4.64
#